data_AF-A0A8S0PS14-F1
#
_entry.id   AF-A0A8S0PS14-F1
#
_cell.length_a   1.000
_cell.length_b   1.000
_cell.length_c   1.000
_cell.angle_alpha   90.00
_cell.angle_beta   90.00
_cell.angle_gamma   90.00
#
_symmetry.space_group_name_H-M   'P 1'
#
loop_
_entity.id
_entity.type
_entity.pdbx_description
1 polymer ?
#
loop_
_entity_poly.entity_id
_entity_poly.type
_entity_poly.pdbx_seq_one_letter_code
_entity_poly.pdbx_strand_id
1 'polypeptide(L)'
;AHKNLAREAVRKSIVLLKNGENVDSHVLSLPKEVSKILVTGSHAVNLGFQCGGWTIIWQGQDGNDHTIGTTFFNEMETAVHPSTEISYNESPEEDFVKSNNFSYAVVVVG
;
A
#
# COMPACT_ATOMS: atom_id res chain seq x y z
N ALA A 1 -11.95 2.06 -19.51
CA ALA A 1 -13.25 2.34 -18.86
C ALA A 1 -13.44 1.51 -17.58
N HIS A 2 -13.50 0.18 -17.64
CA HIS A 2 -13.84 -0.65 -16.47
C HIS A 2 -12.85 -0.59 -15.30
N LYS A 3 -11.53 -0.52 -15.54
CA LYS A 3 -10.53 -0.36 -14.47
C LYS A 3 -10.69 0.94 -13.66
N ASN A 4 -11.14 2.03 -14.29
CA ASN A 4 -11.40 3.29 -13.58
C ASN A 4 -12.60 3.17 -12.65
N LEU A 5 -13.66 2.49 -13.09
CA LEU A 5 -14.81 2.19 -12.25
C LEU A 5 -14.43 1.28 -11.08
N ALA A 6 -13.62 0.24 -11.33
CA ALA A 6 -13.10 -0.64 -10.26
C ALA A 6 -12.27 0.15 -9.23
N ARG A 7 -11.38 1.04 -9.70
CA ARG A 7 -10.58 1.94 -8.84
C ARG A 7 -11.47 2.86 -7.98
N GLU A 8 -12.56 3.38 -8.55
CA GLU A 8 -13.54 4.17 -7.80
C GLU A 8 -14.25 3.33 -6.73
N ALA A 9 -14.67 2.11 -7.09
CA ALA A 9 -15.33 1.19 -6.17
C ALA A 9 -14.42 0.82 -4.99
N VAL A 10 -13.15 0.50 -5.24
CA VAL A 10 -12.15 0.24 -4.18
C VAL A 10 -12.00 1.43 -3.26
N ARG A 11 -11.87 2.65 -3.80
CA ARG A 11 -11.76 3.87 -2.96
C ARG A 11 -12.99 4.05 -2.07
N LYS A 12 -14.18 3.73 -2.58
CA LYS A 12 -15.45 3.85 -1.84
C LYS A 12 -15.69 2.72 -0.84
N SER A 13 -15.01 1.58 -0.98
CA SER A 13 -15.17 0.45 -0.06
C SER A 13 -14.27 0.52 1.17
N ILE A 14 -13.27 1.42 1.19
CA ILE A 14 -12.34 1.55 2.33
C ILE A 14 -13.07 2.17 3.53
N VAL A 15 -12.97 1.50 4.68
CA VAL A 15 -13.48 1.98 5.97
C VAL A 15 -12.31 2.41 6.85
N LEU A 16 -12.28 3.69 7.23
CA LEU A 16 -11.26 4.23 8.12
C LEU A 16 -11.62 3.93 9.58
N LEU A 17 -10.88 3.01 10.21
CA LEU A 17 -11.14 2.59 11.59
C LEU A 17 -10.45 3.49 12.63
N LYS A 18 -9.29 4.06 12.31
CA LYS A 18 -8.51 4.93 13.20
C LYS A 18 -7.68 5.92 12.38
N ASN A 19 -7.56 7.16 12.86
CA ASN A 19 -6.74 8.19 12.22
C ASN A 19 -6.04 9.08 13.24
N GLY A 20 -5.00 8.54 13.88
CA GLY A 20 -4.29 9.19 14.99
C GLY A 20 -4.41 8.42 16.31
N GLU A 21 -3.50 8.67 17.23
CA GLU A 21 -3.49 8.03 18.56
C GLU A 21 -4.51 8.65 19.52
N ASN A 22 -4.82 9.92 19.31
CA ASN A 22 -5.79 10.70 20.07
C ASN A 22 -6.61 11.61 19.13
N VAL A 23 -7.62 12.30 19.69
CA VAL A 23 -8.61 13.09 18.94
C VAL A 23 -7.97 14.22 18.12
N ASP A 24 -6.86 14.80 18.59
CA ASP A 24 -6.20 15.95 17.98
C ASP A 24 -5.12 15.56 16.96
N SER A 25 -4.73 14.29 16.93
CA SER A 25 -3.75 13.76 15.99
C SER A 25 -4.45 13.21 14.76
N HIS A 26 -3.97 13.55 13.57
CA HIS A 26 -4.45 13.02 12.29
C HIS A 26 -3.25 12.60 11.45
N VAL A 27 -3.29 11.38 10.90
CA VAL A 27 -2.22 10.81 10.07
C VAL A 27 -2.56 10.93 8.59
N LEU A 28 -3.81 10.65 8.23
CA LEU A 28 -4.33 10.84 6.88
C LEU A 28 -4.91 12.26 6.76
N SER A 29 -4.69 13.01 5.69
CA SER A 29 -4.08 12.70 4.38
C SER A 29 -2.55 12.83 4.34
N LEU A 30 -1.85 11.80 3.85
CA LEU A 30 -0.39 11.79 3.80
C LEU A 30 0.16 12.78 2.75
N PRO A 31 1.24 13.52 3.06
CA PRO A 31 1.91 14.40 2.10
C PRO A 31 2.59 13.57 1.02
N LYS A 32 2.36 13.95 -0.24
CA LYS A 32 2.92 13.27 -1.41
C LYS A 32 4.37 13.64 -1.69
N GLU A 33 4.80 14.82 -1.25
CA GLU A 33 6.16 15.32 -1.43
C GLU A 33 6.86 15.35 -0.07
N VAL A 34 7.68 14.35 0.17
CA VAL A 34 8.54 14.19 1.34
C VAL A 34 9.89 13.62 0.92
N SER A 35 10.86 13.56 1.82
CA SER A 35 12.20 13.04 1.50
C SER A 35 12.19 11.55 1.17
N LYS A 36 11.64 10.73 2.08
CA LYS A 36 11.70 9.28 2.00
C LYS A 36 10.55 8.62 2.73
N ILE A 37 9.95 7.58 2.14
CA ILE A 37 8.86 6.80 2.74
C ILE A 37 9.19 5.31 2.72
N LEU A 38 8.56 4.56 3.64
CA LEU A 38 8.62 3.11 3.66
C LEU A 38 7.27 2.52 3.24
N VAL A 39 7.28 1.59 2.29
CA VAL A 39 6.16 0.68 2.06
C VAL A 39 6.57 -0.72 2.48
N THR A 40 5.74 -1.39 3.26
CA THR A 40 6.08 -2.67 3.89
C THR A 40 4.86 -3.55 4.11
N GLY A 41 5.05 -4.81 4.49
CA GLY A 41 4.02 -5.82 4.70
C GLY A 41 3.81 -6.75 3.50
N SER A 42 3.41 -7.99 3.80
CA SER A 42 3.26 -9.11 2.85
C SER A 42 2.30 -8.85 1.69
N HIS A 43 1.35 -7.91 1.85
CA HIS A 43 0.33 -7.61 0.84
C HIS A 43 0.71 -6.43 -0.06
N ALA A 44 1.78 -5.70 0.25
CA ALA A 44 2.15 -4.48 -0.47
C ALA A 44 2.50 -4.73 -1.95
N VAL A 45 3.19 -5.84 -2.25
CA VAL A 45 3.66 -6.21 -3.59
C VAL A 45 3.05 -7.55 -4.04
N ASN A 46 1.82 -7.86 -3.61
CA ASN A 46 1.16 -9.13 -3.96
C ASN A 46 -0.27 -8.89 -4.47
N LEU A 47 -0.44 -8.96 -5.79
CA LEU A 47 -1.71 -8.76 -6.48
C LEU A 47 -2.69 -9.89 -6.17
N GLY A 48 -2.19 -11.13 -6.13
CA GLY A 48 -2.96 -12.29 -5.75
C GLY A 48 -3.65 -12.13 -4.39
N PHE A 49 -2.90 -11.66 -3.39
CA PHE A 49 -3.44 -11.37 -2.06
C PHE A 49 -4.44 -10.20 -2.04
N GLN A 50 -4.19 -9.15 -2.83
CA GLN A 50 -5.14 -8.03 -2.95
C GLN A 50 -6.46 -8.43 -3.61
N CYS A 51 -6.45 -9.45 -4.46
CA CYS A 51 -7.64 -9.98 -5.11
C CYS A 51 -8.37 -11.05 -4.28
N GLY A 52 -7.62 -11.91 -3.58
CA GLY A 52 -8.17 -13.00 -2.77
C GLY A 52 -8.77 -14.14 -3.59
N GLY A 53 -9.69 -14.90 -2.97
CA GLY A 53 -10.39 -16.01 -3.59
C GLY A 53 -11.21 -15.60 -4.81
N TRP A 54 -11.61 -16.59 -5.62
CA TRP A 54 -12.37 -16.38 -6.86
C TRP A 54 -11.68 -15.49 -7.91
N THR A 55 -10.36 -15.36 -7.84
CA THR A 55 -9.56 -14.64 -8.83
C THR A 55 -8.65 -15.61 -9.57
N ILE A 56 -8.90 -15.79 -10.87
CA ILE A 56 -8.26 -16.77 -11.76
C ILE A 56 -8.55 -18.23 -11.37
N ILE A 57 -8.30 -18.62 -10.12
CA ILE A 57 -8.66 -19.93 -9.56
C ILE A 57 -9.57 -19.77 -8.33
N TRP A 58 -10.27 -20.85 -7.98
CA TRP A 58 -11.31 -20.82 -6.94
C TRP A 58 -10.79 -20.28 -5.60
N GLN A 59 -9.67 -20.80 -5.12
CA GLN A 59 -9.08 -20.37 -3.84
C GLN A 59 -8.28 -19.06 -3.94
N GLY A 60 -8.12 -18.50 -5.15
CA GLY A 60 -7.09 -17.49 -5.40
C GLY A 60 -5.69 -18.10 -5.33
N GLN A 61 -4.68 -17.27 -5.54
CA GLN A 61 -3.27 -17.66 -5.51
C GLN A 61 -2.41 -16.44 -5.16
N ASP A 62 -1.20 -16.68 -4.68
CA ASP A 62 -0.21 -15.64 -4.40
C ASP A 62 0.49 -15.17 -5.68
N GLY A 63 1.21 -14.05 -5.60
CA GLY A 63 2.06 -13.58 -6.70
C GLY A 63 1.37 -12.62 -7.68
N ASN A 64 2.12 -12.22 -8.70
CA ASN A 64 1.78 -11.10 -9.59
C ASN A 64 1.59 -11.50 -11.06
N ASP A 65 1.95 -12.73 -11.44
CA ASP A 65 2.03 -13.15 -12.85
C ASP A 65 0.73 -13.77 -13.40
N HIS A 66 -0.32 -13.85 -12.57
CA HIS A 66 -1.55 -14.54 -12.91
C HIS A 66 -2.61 -13.67 -13.59
N THR A 67 -2.53 -12.34 -13.43
CA THR A 67 -3.49 -11.39 -13.99
C THR A 67 -2.90 -9.99 -14.09
N ILE A 68 -3.61 -9.07 -14.76
CA ILE A 68 -3.15 -7.70 -14.99
C ILE A 68 -3.79 -6.74 -13.99
N GLY A 69 -3.01 -6.25 -13.04
CA GLY A 69 -3.44 -5.28 -12.04
C GLY A 69 -2.33 -4.30 -11.64
N THR A 70 -2.60 -3.54 -10.59
CA THR A 70 -1.63 -2.63 -9.97
C THR A 70 -1.58 -3.00 -8.49
N THR A 71 -0.40 -3.39 -8.00
CA THR A 71 -0.20 -3.64 -6.57
C THR A 71 -0.26 -2.32 -5.80
N PHE A 72 -0.49 -2.39 -4.49
CA PHE A 72 -0.41 -1.20 -3.63
C PHE A 72 0.93 -0.46 -3.78
N PHE A 73 2.05 -1.18 -3.78
CA PHE A 73 3.38 -0.61 -3.96
C PHE A 73 3.52 0.13 -5.29
N ASN A 74 3.16 -0.51 -6.41
CA ASN A 74 3.27 0.12 -7.73
C ASN A 74 2.40 1.38 -7.84
N GLU A 75 1.21 1.38 -7.21
CA GLU A 75 0.38 2.58 -7.18
C GLU A 75 1.04 3.69 -6.34
N MET A 76 1.66 3.35 -5.21
CA MET A 76 2.38 4.33 -4.38
C MET A 76 3.53 5.00 -5.14
N GLU A 77 4.31 4.25 -5.92
CA GLU A 77 5.37 4.80 -6.78
C GLU A 77 4.83 5.87 -7.74
N THR A 78 3.61 5.70 -8.25
CA THR A 78 2.97 6.68 -9.13
C THR A 78 2.26 7.82 -8.39
N ALA A 79 1.87 7.61 -7.14
CA ALA A 79 1.01 8.52 -6.38
C ALA A 79 1.79 9.61 -5.64
N VAL A 80 3.04 9.32 -5.26
CA VAL A 80 3.96 10.25 -4.59
C VAL A 80 4.63 11.20 -5.59
N HIS A 81 5.25 12.26 -5.08
CA HIS A 81 5.99 13.20 -5.91
C HIS A 81 7.29 12.55 -6.42
N PRO A 82 7.75 12.84 -7.65
CA PRO A 82 8.98 12.22 -8.20
C PRO A 82 10.27 12.45 -7.39
N SER A 83 10.30 13.45 -6.50
CA SER A 83 11.43 13.69 -5.59
C SER A 83 11.40 12.83 -4.32
N THR A 84 10.29 12.15 -4.05
CA THR A 84 10.13 11.29 -2.87
C THR A 84 10.75 9.94 -3.12
N GLU A 85 11.76 9.58 -2.31
CA GLU A 85 12.32 8.24 -2.31
C GLU A 85 11.35 7.25 -1.67
N ILE A 86 11.13 6.11 -2.32
CA ILE A 86 10.32 5.02 -1.80
C ILE A 86 11.22 3.82 -1.53
N SER A 87 11.21 3.31 -0.30
CA SER A 87 11.86 2.06 0.07
C SER A 87 10.83 0.97 0.28
N TYR A 88 11.13 -0.23 -0.19
CA TYR A 88 10.35 -1.43 0.08
C TYR A 88 11.16 -2.42 0.93
N ASN A 89 10.52 -2.95 1.95
CA ASN A 89 10.98 -4.12 2.69
C ASN A 89 9.73 -4.85 3.20
N GLU A 90 9.55 -6.12 2.88
CA GLU A 90 8.33 -6.85 3.25
C GLU A 90 8.15 -6.96 4.77
N SER A 91 9.24 -7.22 5.49
CA SER A 91 9.23 -7.44 6.94
C SER A 91 10.51 -6.85 7.56
N PRO A 92 10.61 -5.52 7.67
CA PRO A 92 11.79 -4.84 8.19
C PRO A 92 11.93 -5.08 9.69
N GLU A 93 13.17 -5.22 10.14
CA GLU A 93 13.49 -5.16 11.56
C GLU A 93 13.38 -3.74 12.11
N GLU A 94 13.22 -3.61 13.42
CA GLU A 94 13.05 -2.32 14.10
C GLU A 94 14.21 -1.36 13.83
N ASP A 95 15.45 -1.85 13.83
CA ASP A 95 16.64 -1.05 13.57
C ASP A 95 16.68 -0.49 12.15
N PHE A 96 16.16 -1.23 11.17
CA PHE A 96 16.02 -0.73 9.80
C PHE A 96 15.07 0.47 9.75
N VAL A 97 13.91 0.36 10.42
CA VAL A 97 12.92 1.45 10.44
C VAL A 97 13.48 2.70 11.12
N LYS A 98 14.18 2.54 12.25
CA LYS A 98 14.72 3.66 13.04
C LYS A 98 15.91 4.36 12.36
N SER A 99 16.75 3.62 11.64
CA SER A 99 17.99 4.16 11.04
C SER A 99 17.80 4.88 9.70
N ASN A 100 16.67 4.70 9.03
CA ASN A 100 16.45 5.17 7.66
C ASN A 100 15.67 6.49 7.53
N ASN A 101 15.32 7.15 8.64
CA ASN A 101 14.67 8.48 8.66
C ASN A 101 13.45 8.61 7.73
N PHE A 102 12.57 7.61 7.74
CA PHE A 102 11.33 7.64 6.98
C PHE A 102 10.40 8.75 7.49
N SER A 103 9.83 9.53 6.59
CA SER A 103 8.82 10.55 6.93
C SER A 103 7.52 9.90 7.43
N TYR A 104 7.15 8.78 6.82
CA TYR A 104 6.08 7.90 7.27
C TYR A 104 6.26 6.50 6.64
N ALA A 105 5.52 5.54 7.18
CA ALA A 105 5.44 4.19 6.64
C ALA A 105 4.00 3.83 6.28
N VAL A 106 3.83 3.03 5.23
CA VAL A 106 2.56 2.39 4.90
C VAL A 106 2.74 0.88 4.97
N VAL A 107 2.03 0.25 5.89
CA VAL A 107 2.11 -1.19 6.16
C VAL A 107 0.85 -1.86 5.61
N VAL A 108 1.01 -2.84 4.71
CA VAL A 108 -0.09 -3.55 4.05
C VAL A 108 -0.03 -5.03 4.38
N VAL A 109 -0.99 -5.51 5.18
CA VAL A 109 -1.08 -6.89 5.69
C VAL A 109 -2.53 -7.38 5.66
N GLY A 110 -2.72 -8.69 5.77
CA GLY A 110 -4.02 -9.36 5.71
C GLY A 110 -3.91 -10.88 5.79
#